data_AF-A0A0A0EKJ1-F1
#
_entry.id   AF-A0A0A0EKJ1-F1
#
_cell.length_a   1.000
_cell.length_b   1.000
_cell.length_c   1.000
_cell.angle_alpha   90.00
_cell.angle_beta   90.00
_cell.angle_gamma   90.00
#
_symmetry.space_group_name_H-M   'P 1'
#
loop_
_entity.id
_entity.type
_entity.pdbx_description
1 polymer ?
#
loop_
_entity_poly.entity_id
_entity_poly.type
_entity_poly.pdbx_seq_one_letter_code
_entity_poly.pdbx_strand_id
1 'polypeptide(L)'
;MPYWPLPEEEIQNLGYQTKAQLAMVGDRFGAMIGAEHVKTTIAGQSLVKHVFLIKREKHAMRFSCVFYRPGKDWLVNAVVWDDKPQNLFGNEG
;
A
#
# COMPACT_ATOMS: atom_id res chain seq x y z
N MET A 1 12.62 7.09 14.45
CA MET A 1 12.10 6.71 13.11
C MET A 1 12.73 7.67 12.09
N PRO A 2 13.83 7.32 11.41
CA PRO A 2 14.62 8.30 10.65
C PRO A 2 14.11 8.63 9.24
N TYR A 3 13.13 7.89 8.72
CA TYR A 3 12.77 7.91 7.28
C TYR A 3 11.32 8.31 7.00
N TRP A 4 10.60 8.81 8.02
CA TRP A 4 9.22 9.29 7.86
C TRP A 4 9.18 10.81 8.09
N PRO A 5 8.87 11.61 7.07
CA PRO A 5 8.98 13.08 7.14
C PRO A 5 7.69 13.77 7.62
N LEU A 6 6.58 13.02 7.72
CA LEU A 6 5.28 13.59 8.04
C LEU A 6 5.12 13.73 9.55
N PRO A 7 4.32 14.70 10.03
CA PRO A 7 4.04 14.89 11.45
C PRO A 7 3.58 13.58 12.11
N GLU A 8 3.86 13.44 13.41
CA GLU A 8 3.42 12.28 14.22
C GLU A 8 1.90 12.00 14.03
N GLU A 9 1.10 13.05 13.88
CA GLU A 9 -0.33 12.99 13.64
C GLU A 9 -0.70 12.29 12.32
N GLU A 10 0.09 12.48 11.25
CA GLU A 10 -0.11 11.78 9.97
C GLU A 10 0.26 10.29 10.06
N ILE A 11 1.28 9.95 10.87
CA ILE A 11 1.63 8.55 11.17
C ILE A 11 0.48 7.88 11.93
N GLN A 12 -0.07 8.57 12.93
CA GLN A 12 -1.18 8.04 13.72
C GLN A 12 -2.44 7.88 12.89
N ASN A 13 -2.76 8.85 12.03
CA ASN A 13 -3.90 8.77 11.12
C ASN A 13 -3.73 7.63 10.11
N LEU A 14 -2.54 7.45 9.55
CA LEU A 14 -2.26 6.32 8.66
C LEU A 14 -2.36 4.97 9.39
N GLY A 15 -1.83 4.90 10.61
CA GLY A 15 -1.95 3.72 11.47
C GLY A 15 -3.41 3.40 11.80
N TYR A 16 -4.22 4.42 12.10
CA TYR A 16 -5.65 4.27 12.38
C TYR A 16 -6.42 3.80 11.13
N GLN A 17 -6.19 4.42 9.97
CA GLN A 17 -6.81 4.00 8.71
C GLN A 17 -6.42 2.58 8.32
N THR A 18 -5.14 2.23 8.49
CA THR A 18 -4.63 0.88 8.20
C THR A 18 -5.28 -0.15 9.13
N LYS A 19 -5.36 0.13 10.44
CA LYS A 19 -6.03 -0.75 11.41
C LYS A 19 -7.53 -0.89 11.11
N ALA A 20 -8.23 0.21 10.83
CA ALA A 20 -9.65 0.20 10.53
C ALA A 20 -9.97 -0.62 9.28
N GLN A 21 -9.19 -0.45 8.21
CA GLN A 21 -9.37 -1.24 6.99
C GLN A 21 -9.01 -2.72 7.19
N LEU A 22 -7.90 -3.03 7.86
CA LEU A 22 -7.51 -4.42 8.12
C LEU A 22 -8.51 -5.15 9.03
N ALA A 23 -9.07 -4.46 10.04
CA ALA A 23 -10.06 -5.02 10.95
C ALA A 23 -11.40 -5.29 10.24
N MET A 24 -11.89 -4.35 9.43
CA MET A 24 -13.13 -4.52 8.66
C MET A 24 -13.05 -5.67 7.65
N VAL A 25 -11.84 -5.96 7.18
CA VAL A 25 -11.56 -6.94 6.15
C VAL A 25 -11.21 -8.32 6.72
N GLY A 26 -10.53 -8.38 7.87
CA GLY A 26 -10.01 -9.62 8.46
C GLY A 26 -11.07 -10.72 8.64
N ASP A 27 -12.21 -10.39 9.25
CA ASP A 27 -13.26 -11.37 9.52
C ASP A 27 -13.97 -11.84 8.23
N ARG A 28 -14.08 -10.97 7.23
CA ARG A 28 -14.80 -11.28 5.98
C ARG A 28 -13.94 -12.06 5.00
N PHE A 29 -12.65 -11.76 4.91
CA PHE A 29 -11.80 -12.28 3.83
C PHE A 29 -11.00 -13.53 4.23
N GLY A 30 -11.11 -13.95 5.49
CA GLY A 30 -10.44 -15.13 6.02
C GLY A 30 -8.95 -14.90 6.30
N ALA A 31 -8.26 -15.99 6.62
CA ALA A 31 -6.85 -15.96 6.97
C ALA A 31 -5.99 -15.48 5.79
N MET A 32 -4.84 -14.86 6.11
CA MET A 32 -3.86 -14.48 5.10
C MET A 32 -3.13 -15.75 4.60
N ILE A 33 -3.15 -15.96 3.30
CA ILE A 33 -2.43 -17.06 2.62
C ILE A 33 -1.02 -16.62 2.24
N GLY A 34 -0.87 -15.37 1.78
CA GLY A 34 0.43 -14.84 1.36
C GLY A 34 0.32 -13.47 0.69
N ALA A 35 1.45 -12.99 0.19
CA ALA A 35 1.52 -11.74 -0.57
C ALA A 35 2.48 -11.88 -1.75
N GLU A 36 2.19 -11.16 -2.83
CA GLU A 36 2.97 -11.16 -4.06
C GLU A 36 3.30 -9.72 -4.45
N HIS A 37 4.54 -9.46 -4.82
CA HIS A 37 4.90 -8.21 -5.48
C HIS A 37 4.44 -8.28 -6.95
N VAL A 38 3.50 -7.41 -7.31
CA VAL A 38 2.86 -7.40 -8.64
C VAL A 38 3.65 -6.53 -9.60
N LYS A 39 3.98 -5.30 -9.19
CA LYS A 39 4.72 -4.37 -10.05
C LYS A 39 5.42 -3.26 -9.27
N THR A 40 6.53 -2.81 -9.85
CA THR A 40 7.18 -1.55 -9.51
C THR A 40 7.01 -0.59 -10.66
N THR A 41 6.56 0.63 -10.40
CA THR A 41 6.47 1.70 -11.38
C THR A 41 7.34 2.86 -10.92
N ILE A 42 8.26 3.29 -11.78
CA ILE A 42 9.15 4.43 -11.54
C ILE A 42 8.69 5.59 -12.41
N ALA A 43 8.52 6.77 -11.82
CA ALA A 43 8.23 8.01 -12.54
C ALA A 43 9.38 9.00 -12.29
N GLY A 44 10.18 9.23 -13.34
CA GLY A 44 11.41 10.01 -13.24
C GLY A 44 12.46 9.33 -12.35
N GLN A 45 13.19 10.11 -11.55
CA GLN A 45 14.27 9.60 -10.68
C GLN A 45 13.93 9.66 -9.18
N SER A 46 12.77 10.21 -8.84
CA SER A 46 12.41 10.57 -7.47
C SER A 46 11.08 10.02 -7.01
N LEU A 47 10.34 9.29 -7.85
CA LEU A 47 9.05 8.71 -7.46
C LEU A 47 9.01 7.23 -7.84
N VAL A 48 8.75 6.37 -6.87
CA VAL A 48 8.59 4.93 -7.08
C VAL A 48 7.32 4.44 -6.41
N LYS A 49 6.58 3.56 -7.07
CA LYS A 49 5.41 2.88 -6.53
C LYS A 49 5.61 1.39 -6.58
N HIS A 50 5.51 0.72 -5.44
CA HIS A 50 5.42 -0.72 -5.35
C HIS A 50 3.96 -1.13 -5.15
N VAL A 51 3.52 -2.16 -5.86
CA VAL A 51 2.16 -2.69 -5.78
C VAL A 51 2.23 -4.19 -5.50
N PHE A 52 1.41 -4.64 -4.58
CA PHE A 52 1.34 -6.00 -4.08
C PHE A 52 -0.10 -6.52 -4.14
N LEU A 53 -0.24 -7.83 -4.35
CA LEU A 53 -1.47 -8.59 -4.16
C LEU A 53 -1.35 -9.32 -2.81
N ILE A 54 -2.34 -9.15 -1.96
CA ILE A 54 -2.43 -9.90 -0.70
C ILE A 54 -3.51 -10.96 -0.89
N LYS A 55 -3.10 -12.22 -0.76
CA LYS A 55 -3.98 -13.38 -0.87
C LYS A 55 -4.57 -13.69 0.49
N ARG A 56 -5.90 -13.75 0.56
CA ARG A 56 -6.64 -14.33 1.69
C ARG A 56 -7.54 -15.44 1.18
N GLU A 57 -8.04 -16.26 2.09
CA GLU A 57 -8.86 -17.44 1.76
C GLU A 57 -10.10 -17.12 0.92
N LYS A 58 -10.74 -15.98 1.16
CA LYS A 58 -12.04 -15.65 0.55
C LYS A 58 -11.99 -14.45 -0.39
N HIS A 59 -10.90 -13.68 -0.38
CA HIS A 59 -10.76 -12.48 -1.22
C HIS A 59 -9.30 -12.08 -1.37
N ALA A 60 -8.98 -11.39 -2.46
CA ALA A 60 -7.66 -10.79 -2.63
C ALA A 60 -7.72 -9.28 -2.45
N MET A 61 -6.68 -8.71 -1.83
CA MET A 61 -6.57 -7.27 -1.63
C MET A 61 -5.41 -6.70 -2.41
N ARG A 62 -5.50 -5.42 -2.74
CA ARG A 62 -4.38 -4.66 -3.25
C ARG A 62 -3.73 -3.89 -2.12
N PHE A 63 -2.41 -3.91 -2.10
CA PHE A 63 -1.59 -2.99 -1.31
C PHE A 63 -0.64 -2.23 -2.23
N SER A 64 -0.47 -0.95 -2.01
CA SER A 64 0.58 -0.18 -2.70
C SER A 64 1.19 0.87 -1.81
N CYS A 65 2.49 1.08 -2.00
CA CYS A 65 3.25 2.12 -1.34
C CYS A 65 3.97 2.96 -2.38
N VAL A 66 3.83 4.28 -2.28
CA VAL A 66 4.52 5.27 -3.11
C VAL A 66 5.59 5.92 -2.24
N PHE A 67 6.80 5.98 -2.77
CA PHE A 67 7.93 6.65 -2.16
C PHE A 67 8.36 7.84 -3.01
N TYR A 68 8.73 8.92 -2.36
CA TYR A 68 9.22 10.14 -2.98
C TYR A 68 10.59 10.53 -2.40
N ARG A 69 11.53 10.90 -3.27
CA ARG A 69 12.87 11.36 -2.92
C ARG A 69 13.06 12.81 -3.37
N PRO A 70 12.80 13.80 -2.48
CA PRO A 70 13.07 15.20 -2.77
C PRO A 70 14.57 15.56 -2.70
N GLY A 71 15.37 14.73 -2.04
CA GLY A 71 16.80 14.99 -1.81
C GLY A 71 17.61 13.69 -1.70
N LYS A 72 18.34 13.51 -0.60
CA LYS A 72 19.16 12.31 -0.39
C LYS A 72 18.33 11.09 0.04
N ASP A 73 17.28 11.31 0.81
CA ASP A 73 16.52 10.25 1.46
C ASP A 73 15.19 9.97 0.76
N TRP A 74 14.79 8.70 0.74
CA TRP A 74 13.46 8.27 0.31
C TRP A 74 12.47 8.40 1.44
N LEU A 75 11.31 8.97 1.13
CA LEU A 75 10.23 9.21 2.05
C LEU A 75 9.01 8.40 1.59
N VAL A 76 8.22 7.88 2.53
CA VAL A 76 6.91 7.34 2.17
C VAL A 76 5.99 8.50 1.86
N ASN A 77 5.45 8.50 0.65
CA ASN A 77 4.58 9.55 0.14
C ASN A 77 3.11 9.17 0.25
N ALA A 78 2.77 7.91 0.00
CA ALA A 78 1.39 7.42 0.12
C ALA A 78 1.35 5.91 0.34
N VAL A 79 0.36 5.46 1.09
CA VAL A 79 0.06 4.05 1.29
C VAL A 79 -1.42 3.83 1.00
N VAL A 80 -1.73 2.84 0.16
CA VAL A 80 -3.09 2.48 -0.21
C VAL A 80 -3.29 0.99 0.01
N TRP A 81 -4.34 0.65 0.73
CA TRP A 81 -4.89 -0.69 0.83
C TRP A 81 -6.34 -0.62 0.36
N ASP A 82 -6.79 -1.60 -0.42
CA ASP A 82 -8.18 -1.69 -0.84
C ASP A 82 -8.55 -3.12 -1.24
N ASP A 83 -9.85 -3.40 -1.26
CA ASP A 83 -10.45 -4.68 -1.66
C ASP A 83 -10.78 -4.73 -3.16
N LYS A 84 -10.10 -3.93 -3.98
CA LYS A 84 -10.32 -3.82 -5.44
C LYS A 84 -9.14 -4.41 -6.22
N PRO A 85 -8.93 -5.75 -6.18
CA PRO A 85 -7.82 -6.40 -6.88
C PRO A 85 -7.86 -6.20 -8.39
N GLN A 86 -9.03 -5.92 -8.98
CA GLN A 86 -9.18 -5.60 -10.40
C GLN A 86 -8.33 -4.39 -10.85
N ASN A 87 -8.01 -3.46 -9.94
CA ASN A 87 -7.15 -2.32 -10.23
C ASN A 87 -5.68 -2.72 -10.50
N LEU A 88 -5.33 -3.99 -10.35
CA LEU A 88 -4.01 -4.53 -10.67
C LEU A 88 -3.82 -4.75 -12.17
N PHE A 89 -4.90 -5.06 -12.91
CA PHE A 89 -4.85 -5.35 -14.34
C PHE A 89 -4.55 -4.13 -15.23
N GLY A 90 -4.56 -2.92 -14.65
CA GLY A 90 -4.47 -1.66 -15.41
C GLY A 90 -5.82 -1.33 -16.08
N ASN A 91 -6.06 -0.07 -16.41
CA ASN A 91 -7.19 0.24 -17.28
C ASN A 91 -6.89 -0.41 -18.64
N GLU A 92 -7.72 -1.36 -19.06
CA GLU A 92 -7.86 -1.64 -20.50
C GLU A 92 -8.33 -0.31 -21.12
N GLY A 93 -7.53 0.20 -22.07
CA GLY A 93 -7.66 1.54 -22.63
C GLY A 93 -9.01 1.83 -23.27
#